data_AF-A0A0E3Z116-F1
#
_entry.id   AF-A0A0E3Z116-F1
#
_cell.length_a   1.000
_cell.length_b   1.000
_cell.length_c   1.000
_cell.angle_alpha   90.00
_cell.angle_beta   90.00
_cell.angle_gamma   90.00
#
_symmetry.space_group_name_H-M   'P 1'
#
loop_
_entity.id
_entity.type
_entity.pdbx_description
1 polymer ?
#
loop_
_entity_poly.entity_id
_entity_poly.type
_entity_poly.pdbx_seq_one_letter_code
_entity_poly.pdbx_strand_id
1 'polypeptide(L)'
;MESSLGGGRGPAIAEAAPPAPTVLRAGLSALAGAGCGLVLWLALSGALLARGTGTTRYLVDLQLWGLGLGVLLAAAGLGLLWPRPAVPGRWWLRGAVAWIVVLASGIALALLQLRTQPDPTAQALLAVLACSGALATIAALVLLETGQAGMRLPARLALALLGGATLLFALIALRWPGPILAAGPVPSLVLLVAVTAGLLAAAWQGQGGLRPWAQRRGRWLALLLLAALPLLLAALLYLQPDWARALWPLVALSVLAGTLVERLESR
;
A
#
# COMPACT_ATOMS: atom_id res chain seq x y z
N MET A 1 -46.69 43.70 20.84
CA MET A 1 -47.10 42.58 19.97
C MET A 1 -45.93 42.24 19.08
N GLU A 2 -45.01 41.44 19.64
CA GLU A 2 -43.84 40.89 18.94
C GLU A 2 -44.03 39.37 18.90
N SER A 3 -43.88 38.77 17.71
CA SER A 3 -43.18 37.49 17.53
C SER A 3 -43.09 37.17 16.05
N SER A 4 -41.98 37.63 15.48
CA SER A 4 -41.40 37.13 14.24
C SER A 4 -40.87 35.71 14.49
N LEU A 5 -41.46 34.71 13.83
CA LEU A 5 -40.90 33.36 13.69
C LEU A 5 -40.46 33.17 12.24
N GLY A 6 -39.37 33.84 11.87
CA GLY A 6 -38.63 33.58 10.64
C GLY A 6 -37.67 32.41 10.87
N GLY A 7 -38.10 31.20 10.49
CA GLY A 7 -37.27 30.01 10.47
C GLY A 7 -36.14 30.12 9.45
N GLY A 8 -34.93 30.44 9.93
CA GLY A 8 -33.71 30.39 9.14
C GLY A 8 -33.19 28.97 9.00
N ARG A 9 -33.52 28.30 7.88
CA ARG A 9 -32.73 27.16 7.40
C ARG A 9 -31.37 27.68 6.95
N GLY A 10 -30.35 27.46 7.77
CA GLY A 10 -28.96 27.76 7.40
C GLY A 10 -28.55 27.00 6.13
N PRO A 11 -27.76 27.60 5.23
CA PRO A 11 -27.33 26.96 4.01
C PRO A 11 -26.46 25.75 4.33
N ALA A 12 -26.79 24.62 3.71
CA ALA A 12 -25.95 23.44 3.67
C ALA A 12 -24.57 23.85 3.14
N ILE A 13 -23.55 23.80 3.99
CA ILE A 13 -22.16 23.98 3.59
C ILE A 13 -21.87 22.81 2.65
N ALA A 14 -21.89 23.09 1.34
CA ALA A 14 -21.44 22.17 0.32
C ALA A 14 -20.00 21.79 0.66
N GLU A 15 -19.78 20.51 0.89
CA GLU A 15 -18.48 19.91 1.20
C GLU A 15 -17.53 20.23 0.02
N ALA A 16 -16.72 21.28 0.19
CA ALA A 16 -15.86 21.77 -0.87
C ALA A 16 -14.83 20.68 -1.24
N ALA A 17 -14.77 20.33 -2.52
CA ALA A 17 -13.83 19.34 -3.02
C ALA A 17 -12.38 19.72 -2.64
N PRO A 18 -11.54 18.77 -2.20
CA PRO A 18 -10.17 19.07 -1.81
C PRO A 18 -9.37 19.63 -3.00
N PRO A 19 -8.45 20.58 -2.77
CA PRO A 19 -7.69 21.19 -3.85
C PRO A 19 -6.82 20.15 -4.56
N ALA A 20 -6.79 20.16 -5.90
CA ALA A 20 -6.04 19.22 -6.75
C ALA A 20 -4.63 18.79 -6.25
N PRO A 21 -3.76 19.69 -5.72
CA PRO A 21 -2.45 19.27 -5.19
C PRO A 21 -2.52 18.30 -4.01
N THR A 22 -3.59 18.32 -3.22
CA THR A 22 -3.75 17.42 -2.06
C THR A 22 -4.08 15.99 -2.50
N VAL A 23 -4.94 15.84 -3.51
CA VAL A 23 -5.29 14.54 -4.10
C VAL A 23 -4.08 13.90 -4.75
N LEU A 24 -3.31 14.67 -5.54
CA LEU A 24 -2.08 14.18 -6.16
C LEU A 24 -1.07 13.71 -5.11
N ARG A 25 -0.88 14.48 -4.03
CA ARG A 25 0.06 14.14 -2.96
C ARG A 25 -0.37 12.86 -2.21
N ALA A 26 -1.66 12.72 -1.92
CA ALA A 26 -2.22 11.52 -1.28
C ALA A 26 -2.11 10.29 -2.20
N GLY A 27 -2.34 10.46 -3.51
CA GLY A 27 -2.18 9.40 -4.51
C GLY A 27 -0.74 8.93 -4.64
N LEU A 28 0.21 9.86 -4.82
CA LEU A 28 1.64 9.52 -4.89
C LEU A 28 2.12 8.84 -3.61
N SER A 29 1.64 9.27 -2.43
CA SER A 29 2.06 8.66 -1.17
C SER A 29 1.42 7.27 -0.97
N ALA A 30 0.19 7.05 -1.45
CA ALA A 30 -0.45 5.73 -1.51
C ALA A 30 0.31 4.76 -2.42
N LEU A 31 0.59 5.19 -3.65
CA LEU A 31 1.33 4.41 -4.63
C LEU A 31 2.74 4.08 -4.15
N ALA A 32 3.46 5.05 -3.58
CA ALA A 32 4.79 4.82 -3.03
C ALA A 32 4.76 3.82 -1.86
N GLY A 33 3.78 3.92 -0.98
CA GLY A 33 3.59 2.95 0.11
C GLY A 33 3.32 1.54 -0.41
N ALA A 34 2.42 1.39 -1.38
CA ALA A 34 2.14 0.10 -2.01
C ALA A 34 3.35 -0.46 -2.77
N GLY A 35 4.10 0.39 -3.46
CA GLY A 35 5.36 0.02 -4.12
C GLY A 35 6.41 -0.51 -3.15
N CYS A 36 6.63 0.19 -2.03
CA CYS A 36 7.52 -0.29 -0.96
C CYS A 36 7.04 -1.62 -0.36
N GLY A 37 5.73 -1.77 -0.15
CA GLY A 37 5.14 -3.04 0.30
C GLY A 37 5.38 -4.16 -0.69
N LEU A 38 5.22 -3.90 -1.99
CA LEU A 38 5.45 -4.88 -3.06
C LEU A 38 6.93 -5.31 -3.12
N VAL A 39 7.86 -4.36 -3.06
CA VAL A 39 9.31 -4.65 -3.00
C VAL A 39 9.64 -5.50 -1.78
N LEU A 40 9.07 -5.18 -0.61
CA LEU A 40 9.27 -5.94 0.62
C LEU A 40 8.79 -7.40 0.47
N TRP A 41 7.57 -7.60 -0.04
CA TRP A 41 7.03 -8.95 -0.23
C TRP A 41 7.85 -9.77 -1.23
N LEU A 42 8.31 -9.15 -2.31
CA LEU A 42 9.14 -9.83 -3.32
C LEU A 42 10.54 -10.12 -2.82
N ALA A 43 11.16 -9.20 -2.07
CA ALA A 43 12.46 -9.42 -1.43
C ALA A 43 12.39 -10.58 -0.43
N LEU A 44 11.35 -10.59 0.42
CA LEU A 44 11.12 -11.68 1.38
C LEU A 44 10.87 -13.01 0.67
N SER A 45 10.00 -13.02 -0.35
CA SER A 45 9.70 -14.23 -1.12
C SER A 45 10.93 -14.74 -1.86
N GLY A 46 11.72 -13.85 -2.46
CA GLY A 46 12.95 -14.20 -3.17
C GLY A 46 13.98 -14.84 -2.23
N ALA A 47 14.20 -14.26 -1.04
CA ALA A 47 15.11 -14.81 -0.05
C ALA A 47 14.69 -16.21 0.44
N LEU A 48 13.38 -16.45 0.61
CA LEU A 48 12.85 -17.74 1.06
C LEU A 48 12.83 -18.80 -0.06
N LEU A 49 12.65 -18.38 -1.31
CA LEU A 49 12.50 -19.28 -2.46
C LEU A 49 13.81 -19.62 -3.19
N ALA A 50 14.93 -19.00 -2.81
CA ALA A 50 16.26 -19.17 -3.44
C ALA A 50 16.80 -20.63 -3.47
N ARG A 51 16.10 -21.60 -2.87
CA ARG A 51 16.49 -23.02 -2.82
C ARG A 51 15.71 -23.96 -3.75
N GLY A 52 14.72 -23.49 -4.51
CA GLY A 52 13.86 -24.36 -5.34
C GLY A 52 14.28 -24.46 -6.82
N THR A 53 14.63 -25.65 -7.30
CA THR A 53 15.25 -25.90 -8.63
C THR A 53 14.28 -26.27 -9.76
N GLY A 54 12.95 -26.24 -9.59
CA GLY A 54 12.02 -26.87 -10.55
C GLY A 54 11.25 -25.95 -11.52
N THR A 55 10.94 -24.70 -11.16
CA THR A 55 9.99 -23.84 -11.90
C THR A 55 10.51 -22.41 -12.07
N THR A 56 11.79 -22.27 -12.40
CA THR A 56 12.56 -21.03 -12.25
C THR A 56 12.18 -19.92 -13.21
N ARG A 57 11.82 -20.19 -14.48
CA ARG A 57 11.63 -19.10 -15.47
C ARG A 57 10.40 -18.22 -15.21
N TYR A 58 9.24 -18.80 -14.91
CA TYR A 58 8.02 -18.01 -14.63
C TYR A 58 8.11 -17.26 -13.30
N LEU A 59 8.77 -17.86 -12.30
CA LEU A 59 9.05 -17.20 -11.03
C LEU A 59 10.00 -16.01 -11.20
N VAL A 60 11.05 -16.17 -12.01
CA VAL A 60 12.00 -15.08 -12.32
C VAL A 60 11.31 -13.95 -13.08
N ASP A 61 10.49 -14.26 -14.10
CA ASP A 61 9.73 -13.22 -14.83
C ASP A 61 8.79 -12.48 -13.88
N LEU A 62 8.02 -13.21 -13.06
CA LEU A 62 7.14 -12.61 -12.06
C LEU A 62 7.90 -11.71 -11.06
N GLN A 63 9.05 -12.16 -10.57
CA GLN A 63 9.88 -11.38 -9.65
C GLN A 63 10.45 -10.12 -10.32
N LEU A 64 10.86 -10.21 -11.58
CA LEU A 64 11.43 -9.08 -12.31
C LEU A 64 10.38 -8.03 -12.61
N TRP A 65 9.19 -8.44 -13.09
CA TRP A 65 8.05 -7.54 -13.28
C TRP A 65 7.56 -6.94 -11.97
N GLY A 66 7.48 -7.76 -10.92
CA GLY A 66 7.07 -7.30 -9.61
C GLY A 66 8.04 -6.29 -9.00
N LEU A 67 9.35 -6.55 -9.09
CA LEU A 67 10.37 -5.64 -8.59
C LEU A 67 10.41 -4.37 -9.42
N GLY A 68 10.29 -4.48 -10.75
CA GLY A 68 10.19 -3.34 -11.65
C GLY A 68 9.00 -2.45 -11.32
N LEU A 69 7.80 -3.03 -11.16
CA LEU A 69 6.60 -2.30 -10.76
C LEU A 69 6.74 -1.71 -9.35
N GLY A 70 7.24 -2.48 -8.39
CA GLY A 70 7.44 -2.04 -7.01
C GLY A 70 8.40 -0.86 -6.89
N VAL A 71 9.53 -0.92 -7.60
CA VAL A 71 10.51 0.17 -7.69
C VAL A 71 9.93 1.39 -8.40
N LEU A 72 9.19 1.20 -9.50
CA LEU A 72 8.53 2.30 -10.22
C LEU A 72 7.50 3.02 -9.35
N LEU A 73 6.64 2.26 -8.67
CA LEU A 73 5.61 2.79 -7.78
C LEU A 73 6.23 3.45 -6.56
N ALA A 74 7.27 2.82 -5.97
CA ALA A 74 8.07 3.45 -4.93
C ALA A 74 8.57 4.79 -5.46
N ALA A 75 9.27 4.80 -6.61
CA ALA A 75 9.85 5.97 -7.26
C ALA A 75 8.87 7.12 -7.56
N ALA A 76 7.58 6.85 -7.73
CA ALA A 76 6.56 7.89 -7.89
C ALA A 76 6.51 8.85 -6.68
N GLY A 77 6.76 8.37 -5.47
CA GLY A 77 6.80 9.23 -4.27
C GLY A 77 8.00 10.18 -4.18
N LEU A 78 8.94 10.16 -5.13
CA LEU A 78 10.14 11.01 -5.15
C LEU A 78 9.73 12.44 -5.48
N GLY A 79 8.65 12.58 -6.26
CA GLY A 79 7.94 13.84 -6.47
C GLY A 79 7.41 14.47 -5.17
N LEU A 80 7.19 13.68 -4.11
CA LEU A 80 6.79 14.22 -2.79
C LEU A 80 7.96 14.91 -2.07
N LEU A 81 9.20 14.55 -2.41
CA LEU A 81 10.42 15.18 -1.89
C LEU A 81 10.85 16.39 -2.72
N TRP A 82 10.28 16.58 -3.91
CA TRP A 82 10.60 17.66 -4.84
C TRP A 82 10.38 19.08 -4.29
N PRO A 83 9.29 19.39 -3.55
CA PRO A 83 9.23 20.65 -2.83
C PRO A 83 10.27 20.61 -1.70
N ARG A 84 11.51 20.97 -2.02
CA ARG A 84 12.61 21.07 -1.06
C ARG A 84 12.22 22.14 -0.04
N PRO A 85 12.06 21.78 1.25
CA PRO A 85 11.88 22.78 2.29
C PRO A 85 13.14 23.66 2.34
N ALA A 86 12.95 24.96 2.59
CA ALA A 86 14.05 25.94 2.71
C ALA A 86 15.09 25.52 3.77
N VAL A 87 14.67 24.74 4.77
CA VAL A 87 15.55 24.06 5.72
C VAL A 87 15.17 22.58 5.77
N PRO A 88 15.98 21.67 5.21
CA PRO A 88 15.71 20.23 5.26
C PRO A 88 15.85 19.73 6.70
N GLY A 89 14.71 19.38 7.30
CA GLY A 89 14.69 18.72 8.61
C GLY A 89 15.37 17.34 8.55
N ARG A 90 15.87 16.85 9.70
CA ARG A 90 16.57 15.56 9.83
C ARG A 90 15.80 14.38 9.21
N TRP A 91 14.47 14.42 9.26
CA TRP A 91 13.59 13.39 8.71
C TRP A 91 13.51 13.39 7.18
N TRP A 92 13.69 14.55 6.54
CA TRP A 92 13.73 14.63 5.07
C TRP A 92 14.96 13.92 4.52
N LEU A 93 16.14 14.18 5.12
CA LEU A 93 17.38 13.50 4.73
C LEU A 93 17.30 11.99 4.98
N ARG A 94 16.82 11.58 6.17
CA ARG A 94 16.63 10.16 6.51
C ARG A 94 15.65 9.47 5.55
N GLY A 95 14.57 10.16 5.18
CA GLY A 95 13.60 9.68 4.19
C GLY A 95 14.22 9.50 2.81
N ALA A 96 15.00 10.47 2.34
CA ALA A 96 15.72 10.39 1.07
C ALA A 96 16.74 9.24 1.05
N VAL A 97 17.50 9.05 2.15
CA VAL A 97 18.44 7.92 2.27
C VAL A 97 17.70 6.59 2.25
N ALA A 98 16.63 6.43 3.04
CA ALA A 98 15.84 5.20 3.05
C ALA A 98 15.28 4.88 1.66
N TRP A 99 14.84 5.91 0.94
CA TRP A 99 14.39 5.83 -0.44
C TRP A 99 15.45 5.33 -1.40
N ILE A 100 16.64 5.94 -1.37
CA ILE A 100 17.78 5.52 -2.18
C ILE A 100 18.11 4.06 -1.89
N VAL A 101 18.10 3.65 -0.61
CA VAL A 101 18.35 2.26 -0.21
C VAL A 101 17.30 1.32 -0.82
N VAL A 102 16.01 1.64 -0.76
CA VAL A 102 14.95 0.81 -1.38
C VAL A 102 15.13 0.69 -2.89
N LEU A 103 15.33 1.82 -3.57
CA LEU A 103 15.44 1.82 -5.02
C LEU A 103 16.70 1.06 -5.45
N ALA A 104 17.85 1.34 -4.82
CA ALA A 104 19.11 0.69 -5.14
C ALA A 104 19.07 -0.82 -4.87
N SER A 105 18.57 -1.23 -3.70
CA SER A 105 18.44 -2.66 -3.36
C SER A 105 17.40 -3.38 -4.22
N GLY A 106 16.27 -2.74 -4.53
CA GLY A 106 15.25 -3.31 -5.43
C GLY A 106 15.75 -3.50 -6.86
N ILE A 107 16.47 -2.49 -7.40
CA ILE A 107 17.13 -2.60 -8.72
C ILE A 107 18.21 -3.68 -8.68
N ALA A 108 19.05 -3.69 -7.65
CA ALA A 108 20.10 -4.71 -7.50
C ALA A 108 19.52 -6.12 -7.43
N LEU A 109 18.41 -6.33 -6.69
CA LEU A 109 17.69 -7.60 -6.68
C LEU A 109 17.18 -7.97 -8.07
N ALA A 110 16.56 -7.04 -8.80
CA ALA A 110 16.06 -7.29 -10.15
C ALA A 110 17.19 -7.69 -11.11
N LEU A 111 18.35 -7.01 -11.04
CA LEU A 111 19.54 -7.37 -11.81
C LEU A 111 20.14 -8.71 -11.39
N LEU A 112 20.08 -9.05 -10.10
CA LEU A 112 20.54 -10.35 -9.59
C LEU A 112 19.69 -11.49 -10.17
N GLN A 113 18.37 -11.29 -10.33
CA GLN A 113 17.47 -12.28 -10.93
C GLN A 113 17.75 -12.56 -12.42
N LEU A 114 18.46 -11.66 -13.10
CA LEU A 114 18.91 -11.88 -14.48
C LEU A 114 20.13 -12.80 -14.57
N ARG A 115 20.81 -13.09 -13.45
CA ARG A 115 21.96 -14.00 -13.44
C ARG A 115 21.49 -15.45 -13.43
N THR A 116 22.19 -16.30 -14.19
CA THR A 116 21.91 -17.75 -14.29
C THR A 116 22.13 -18.50 -12.97
N GLN A 117 23.03 -18.00 -12.12
CA GLN A 117 23.29 -18.51 -10.78
C GLN A 117 23.49 -17.33 -9.82
N PRO A 118 22.40 -16.79 -9.23
CA PRO A 118 22.51 -15.75 -8.24
C PRO A 118 23.19 -16.30 -6.97
N ASP A 119 24.14 -15.56 -6.43
CA ASP A 119 24.76 -15.89 -5.15
C ASP A 119 23.70 -15.76 -4.04
N PRO A 120 23.39 -16.85 -3.30
CA PRO A 120 22.34 -16.85 -2.28
C PRO A 120 22.65 -15.90 -1.13
N THR A 121 23.93 -15.66 -0.83
CA THR A 121 24.34 -14.74 0.25
C THR A 121 24.09 -13.29 -0.16
N ALA A 122 24.46 -12.92 -1.39
CA ALA A 122 24.17 -11.61 -1.96
C ALA A 122 22.66 -11.36 -2.07
N GLN A 123 21.88 -12.37 -2.46
CA GLN A 123 20.43 -12.28 -2.52
C GLN A 123 19.80 -12.02 -1.15
N ALA A 124 20.24 -12.74 -0.11
CA ALA A 124 19.74 -12.54 1.24
C ALA A 124 20.09 -11.15 1.80
N LEU A 125 21.33 -10.68 1.59
CA LEU A 125 21.76 -9.35 2.03
C LEU A 125 20.96 -8.24 1.34
N LEU A 126 20.79 -8.33 0.01
CA LEU A 126 20.00 -7.36 -0.75
C LEU A 126 18.52 -7.40 -0.36
N ALA A 127 17.97 -8.58 -0.03
CA ALA A 127 16.61 -8.69 0.47
C ALA A 127 16.44 -8.01 1.83
N VAL A 128 17.39 -8.19 2.75
CA VAL A 128 17.40 -7.50 4.05
C VAL A 128 17.48 -5.98 3.87
N LEU A 129 18.34 -5.50 2.97
CA LEU A 129 18.44 -4.08 2.63
C LEU A 129 17.14 -3.53 2.02
N ALA A 130 16.51 -4.28 1.12
CA ALA A 130 15.24 -3.90 0.50
C ALA A 130 14.11 -3.85 1.54
N CYS A 131 13.99 -4.85 2.40
CA CYS A 131 12.98 -4.89 3.45
C CYS A 131 13.19 -3.77 4.48
N SER A 132 14.41 -3.60 4.99
CA SER A 132 14.72 -2.54 5.97
C SER A 132 14.55 -1.14 5.36
N GLY A 133 15.02 -0.94 4.13
CA GLY A 133 14.79 0.28 3.38
C GLY A 133 13.29 0.57 3.18
N ALA A 134 12.49 -0.44 2.84
CA ALA A 134 11.07 -0.28 2.53
C ALA A 134 10.30 0.14 3.79
N LEU A 135 10.56 -0.53 4.91
CA LEU A 135 10.01 -0.17 6.22
C LEU A 135 10.45 1.24 6.64
N ALA A 136 11.74 1.57 6.50
CA ALA A 136 12.27 2.89 6.82
C ALA A 136 11.65 3.98 5.93
N THR A 137 11.40 3.68 4.66
CA THR A 137 10.75 4.59 3.71
C THR A 137 9.31 4.85 4.10
N ILE A 138 8.54 3.80 4.40
CA ILE A 138 7.14 3.95 4.85
C ILE A 138 7.09 4.75 6.15
N ALA A 139 7.97 4.45 7.12
CA ALA A 139 8.07 5.19 8.37
C ALA A 139 8.41 6.67 8.14
N ALA A 140 9.36 6.96 7.25
CA ALA A 140 9.73 8.33 6.88
C ALA A 140 8.56 9.08 6.22
N LEU A 141 7.80 8.42 5.32
CA LEU A 141 6.61 9.02 4.71
C LEU A 141 5.57 9.42 5.77
N VAL A 142 5.35 8.57 6.79
CA VAL A 142 4.44 8.91 7.90
C VAL A 142 4.97 10.09 8.70
N LEU A 143 6.24 10.05 9.10
CA LEU A 143 6.84 11.12 9.90
C LEU A 143 6.90 12.46 9.15
N LEU A 144 7.05 12.45 7.83
CA LEU A 144 6.97 13.64 6.99
C LEU A 144 5.55 14.20 6.87
N GLU A 145 4.52 13.36 6.97
CA GLU A 145 3.11 13.78 6.93
C GLU A 145 2.60 14.27 8.29
N THR A 146 2.99 13.63 9.39
CA THR A 146 2.36 13.85 10.72
C THR A 146 3.31 14.38 11.78
N GLY A 147 4.62 14.42 11.54
CA GLY A 147 5.64 14.86 12.51
C GLY A 147 5.88 13.92 13.70
N GLN A 148 5.02 12.93 13.92
CA GLN A 148 5.09 11.95 15.01
C GLN A 148 4.65 10.56 14.54
N ALA A 149 5.24 9.50 15.11
CA ALA A 149 4.94 8.12 14.73
C ALA A 149 3.55 7.67 15.20
N GLY A 150 3.26 7.81 16.51
CA GLY A 150 1.96 7.49 17.13
C GLY A 150 1.34 6.14 16.69
N MET A 151 0.02 6.01 16.82
CA MET A 151 -0.74 4.86 16.29
C MET A 151 -0.94 4.90 14.76
N ARG A 152 -0.50 5.98 14.09
CA ARG A 152 -0.62 6.12 12.63
C ARG A 152 0.44 5.33 11.88
N LEU A 153 1.63 5.20 12.44
CA LEU A 153 2.71 4.41 11.86
C LEU A 153 2.32 2.94 11.62
N PRO A 154 1.82 2.16 12.61
CA PRO A 154 1.45 0.77 12.38
C PRO A 154 0.30 0.64 11.37
N ALA A 155 -0.69 1.53 11.39
CA ALA A 155 -1.78 1.52 10.42
C ALA A 155 -1.28 1.77 8.98
N ARG A 156 -0.34 2.70 8.80
CA ARG A 156 0.23 3.00 7.47
C ARG A 156 1.17 1.91 6.96
N LEU A 157 1.90 1.25 7.86
CA LEU A 157 2.64 0.03 7.55
C LEU A 157 1.70 -1.08 7.08
N ALA A 158 0.61 -1.34 7.81
CA ALA A 158 -0.38 -2.36 7.44
C ALA A 158 -1.02 -2.06 6.07
N LEU A 159 -1.40 -0.81 5.80
CA LEU A 159 -1.92 -0.40 4.50
C LEU A 159 -0.91 -0.59 3.36
N ALA A 160 0.37 -0.24 3.59
CA ALA A 160 1.43 -0.44 2.61
C ALA A 160 1.64 -1.94 2.32
N LEU A 161 1.62 -2.79 3.36
CA LEU A 161 1.75 -4.24 3.23
C LEU A 161 0.54 -4.87 2.54
N LEU A 162 -0.69 -4.44 2.84
CA LEU A 162 -1.91 -4.89 2.16
C LEU A 162 -1.92 -4.47 0.69
N GLY A 163 -1.56 -3.21 0.40
CA GLY A 163 -1.42 -2.72 -0.98
C GLY A 163 -0.36 -3.49 -1.76
N GLY A 164 0.80 -3.74 -1.16
CA GLY A 164 1.86 -4.53 -1.77
C GLY A 164 1.45 -5.99 -2.02
N ALA A 165 0.77 -6.62 -1.05
CA ALA A 165 0.31 -8.01 -1.17
C ALA A 165 -0.75 -8.16 -2.26
N THR A 166 -1.73 -7.26 -2.32
CA THR A 166 -2.78 -7.31 -3.35
C THR A 166 -2.24 -7.08 -4.76
N LEU A 167 -1.25 -6.18 -4.92
CA LEU A 167 -0.52 -6.03 -6.19
C LEU A 167 0.26 -7.30 -6.54
N LEU A 168 0.90 -7.95 -5.56
CA LEU A 168 1.58 -9.22 -5.78
C LEU A 168 0.60 -10.31 -6.23
N PHE A 169 -0.56 -10.43 -5.61
CA PHE A 169 -1.60 -11.39 -6.01
C PHE A 169 -2.14 -11.11 -7.41
N ALA A 170 -2.34 -9.83 -7.75
CA ALA A 170 -2.70 -9.42 -9.11
C ALA A 170 -1.63 -9.81 -10.14
N LEU A 171 -0.35 -9.60 -9.83
CA LEU A 171 0.75 -10.01 -10.70
C LEU A 171 0.80 -11.54 -10.87
N ILE A 172 0.65 -12.30 -9.78
CA ILE A 172 0.58 -13.76 -9.82
C ILE A 172 -0.57 -14.19 -10.74
N ALA A 173 -1.77 -13.66 -10.54
CA ALA A 173 -2.94 -14.03 -11.35
C ALA A 173 -2.75 -13.71 -12.84
N LEU A 174 -2.12 -12.59 -13.17
CA LEU A 174 -1.90 -12.14 -14.55
C LEU A 174 -0.78 -12.92 -15.26
N ARG A 175 0.28 -13.31 -14.54
CA ARG A 175 1.51 -13.87 -15.15
C ARG A 175 1.68 -15.36 -14.95
N TRP A 176 1.02 -15.97 -13.97
CA TRP A 176 1.15 -17.39 -13.73
C TRP A 176 0.35 -18.22 -14.76
N PRO A 177 1.00 -19.16 -15.48
CA PRO A 177 0.29 -20.07 -16.36
C PRO A 177 -0.32 -21.24 -15.58
N GLY A 178 -1.62 -21.47 -15.77
CA GLY A 178 -2.33 -22.64 -15.24
C GLY A 178 -3.43 -22.33 -14.22
N PRO A 179 -4.30 -23.32 -13.94
CA PRO A 179 -5.50 -23.15 -13.10
C PRO A 179 -5.21 -23.09 -11.59
N ILE A 180 -3.94 -23.12 -11.18
CA ILE A 180 -3.57 -23.34 -9.78
C ILE A 180 -3.50 -22.00 -9.04
N LEU A 181 -4.34 -21.89 -8.01
CA LEU A 181 -4.40 -20.87 -6.94
C LEU A 181 -5.19 -19.58 -7.23
N ALA A 182 -6.29 -19.64 -8.00
CA ALA A 182 -7.22 -18.51 -8.12
C ALA A 182 -7.64 -17.96 -6.73
N ALA A 183 -8.03 -18.85 -5.81
CA ALA A 183 -8.39 -18.50 -4.43
C ALA A 183 -7.25 -18.76 -3.39
N GLY A 184 -6.07 -19.20 -3.82
CA GLY A 184 -4.96 -19.55 -2.92
C GLY A 184 -4.52 -18.42 -1.99
N PRO A 185 -4.44 -17.16 -2.45
CA PRO A 185 -4.08 -16.01 -1.61
C PRO A 185 -5.21 -15.49 -0.69
N VAL A 186 -6.43 -16.01 -0.78
CA VAL A 186 -7.60 -15.47 -0.07
C VAL A 186 -7.44 -15.53 1.46
N PRO A 187 -6.96 -16.61 2.09
CA PRO A 187 -6.75 -16.64 3.54
C PRO A 187 -5.76 -15.57 4.01
N SER A 188 -4.67 -15.36 3.27
CA SER A 188 -3.69 -14.30 3.54
C SER A 188 -4.30 -12.91 3.40
N LEU A 189 -5.17 -12.70 2.39
CA LEU A 189 -5.90 -11.47 2.23
C LEU A 189 -6.83 -11.20 3.43
N VAL A 190 -7.59 -12.19 3.88
CA VAL A 190 -8.49 -12.06 5.05
C VAL A 190 -7.69 -11.62 6.28
N LEU A 191 -6.55 -12.26 6.55
CA LEU A 191 -5.70 -11.92 7.69
C LEU A 191 -5.17 -10.49 7.58
N LEU A 192 -4.64 -10.10 6.41
CA LEU A 192 -4.09 -8.76 6.19
C LEU A 192 -5.17 -7.68 6.30
N VAL A 193 -6.37 -7.93 5.75
CA VAL A 193 -7.52 -7.04 5.85
C VAL A 193 -7.95 -6.88 7.31
N ALA A 194 -8.08 -7.98 8.06
CA ALA A 194 -8.46 -7.94 9.47
C ALA A 194 -7.46 -7.14 10.31
N VAL A 195 -6.16 -7.39 10.14
CA VAL A 195 -5.09 -6.64 10.84
C VAL A 195 -5.12 -5.16 10.45
N THR A 196 -5.28 -4.86 9.17
CA THR A 196 -5.32 -3.48 8.67
C THR A 196 -6.53 -2.72 9.20
N ALA A 197 -7.73 -3.34 9.14
CA ALA A 197 -8.96 -2.76 9.65
C ALA A 197 -8.89 -2.55 11.18
N GLY A 198 -8.34 -3.50 11.93
CA GLY A 198 -8.14 -3.38 13.37
C GLY A 198 -7.20 -2.24 13.75
N LEU A 199 -6.06 -2.11 13.04
CA LEU A 199 -5.11 -1.02 13.27
C LEU A 199 -5.68 0.35 12.87
N LEU A 200 -6.46 0.42 11.79
CA LEU A 200 -7.17 1.64 11.41
C LEU A 200 -8.22 2.03 12.45
N ALA A 201 -9.02 1.06 12.93
CA ALA A 201 -9.99 1.30 13.99
C ALA A 201 -9.31 1.82 15.26
N ALA A 202 -8.19 1.21 15.68
CA ALA A 202 -7.40 1.67 16.82
C ALA A 202 -6.82 3.08 16.61
N ALA A 203 -6.28 3.37 15.42
CA ALA A 203 -5.75 4.67 15.07
C ALA A 203 -6.83 5.77 15.06
N TRP A 204 -8.06 5.43 14.67
CA TRP A 204 -9.21 6.33 14.70
C TRP A 204 -9.74 6.57 16.10
N GLN A 205 -9.76 5.54 16.96
CA GLN A 205 -10.14 5.69 18.37
C GLN A 205 -9.22 6.67 19.10
N GLY A 206 -7.91 6.58 18.85
CA GLY A 206 -6.91 7.50 19.41
C GLY A 206 -7.05 8.97 18.97
N GLN A 207 -7.92 9.28 18.01
CA GLN A 207 -8.15 10.63 17.48
C GLN A 207 -9.43 11.30 18.00
N GLY A 208 -10.14 10.70 18.96
CA GLY A 208 -11.34 11.33 19.57
C GLY A 208 -12.51 10.41 19.88
N GLY A 209 -12.31 9.09 20.01
CA GLY A 209 -13.33 8.13 20.43
C GLY A 209 -14.31 7.66 19.34
N LEU A 210 -15.36 6.92 19.74
CA LEU A 210 -16.32 6.25 18.85
C LEU A 210 -17.48 7.14 18.34
N ARG A 211 -17.74 8.28 18.99
CA ARG A 211 -18.81 9.23 18.60
C ARG A 211 -18.68 9.84 17.19
N PRO A 212 -17.47 10.16 16.68
CA PRO A 212 -17.29 10.63 15.30
C PRO A 212 -17.41 9.52 14.24
N TRP A 213 -17.49 8.24 14.63
CA TRP A 213 -17.45 7.11 13.71
C TRP A 213 -18.72 7.00 12.85
N ALA A 214 -19.88 7.31 13.44
CA ALA A 214 -21.16 7.32 12.72
C ALA A 214 -21.33 8.53 11.78
N GLN A 215 -20.59 9.63 12.02
CA GLN A 215 -20.76 10.88 11.28
C GLN A 215 -19.79 11.06 10.12
N ARG A 216 -18.68 10.30 10.07
CA ARG A 216 -17.68 10.40 8.99
C ARG A 216 -17.90 9.35 7.91
N ARG A 217 -18.70 9.70 6.89
CA ARG A 217 -18.97 8.85 5.71
C ARG A 217 -17.68 8.37 5.02
N GLY A 218 -16.62 9.18 4.98
CA GLY A 218 -15.36 8.82 4.36
C GLY A 218 -14.63 7.64 5.01
N ARG A 219 -14.69 7.48 6.33
CA ARG A 219 -14.08 6.34 7.05
C ARG A 219 -14.76 5.01 6.73
N TRP A 220 -16.09 5.03 6.61
CA TRP A 220 -16.85 3.86 6.17
C TRP A 220 -16.56 3.51 4.72
N LEU A 221 -16.44 4.50 3.85
CA LEU A 221 -16.04 4.29 2.46
C LEU A 221 -14.64 3.66 2.38
N ALA A 222 -13.69 4.14 3.19
CA ALA A 222 -12.35 3.56 3.26
C ALA A 222 -12.39 2.10 3.71
N LEU A 223 -13.13 1.75 4.77
CA LEU A 223 -13.29 0.35 5.20
C LEU A 223 -13.99 -0.52 4.15
N LEU A 224 -14.99 0.01 3.47
CA LEU A 224 -15.69 -0.72 2.41
C LEU A 224 -14.71 -1.07 1.27
N LEU A 225 -13.89 -0.11 0.84
CA LEU A 225 -12.90 -0.29 -0.22
C LEU A 225 -11.69 -1.13 0.22
N LEU A 226 -11.31 -1.09 1.50
CA LEU A 226 -10.15 -1.82 2.03
C LEU A 226 -10.49 -3.25 2.49
N ALA A 227 -11.74 -3.50 2.88
CA ALA A 227 -12.15 -4.77 3.47
C ALA A 227 -13.32 -5.42 2.74
N ALA A 228 -14.50 -4.80 2.72
CA ALA A 228 -15.71 -5.46 2.24
C ALA A 228 -15.61 -5.80 0.74
N LEU A 229 -15.32 -4.82 -0.11
CA LEU A 229 -15.20 -5.00 -1.55
C LEU A 229 -14.09 -5.99 -1.94
N PRO A 230 -12.84 -5.88 -1.45
CA PRO A 230 -11.79 -6.83 -1.82
C PRO A 230 -12.08 -8.24 -1.33
N LEU A 231 -12.70 -8.42 -0.15
CA LEU A 231 -13.10 -9.74 0.33
C LEU A 231 -14.26 -10.33 -0.47
N LEU A 232 -15.24 -9.52 -0.90
CA LEU A 232 -16.32 -9.97 -1.77
C LEU A 232 -15.78 -10.40 -3.15
N LEU A 233 -14.92 -9.58 -3.76
CA LEU A 233 -14.25 -9.92 -5.02
C LEU A 233 -13.41 -11.18 -4.90
N ALA A 234 -12.69 -11.34 -3.79
CA ALA A 234 -11.92 -12.55 -3.50
C ALA A 234 -12.84 -13.77 -3.26
N ALA A 235 -13.98 -13.60 -2.60
CA ALA A 235 -14.93 -14.69 -2.35
C ALA A 235 -15.57 -15.20 -3.64
N LEU A 236 -15.80 -14.32 -4.64
CA LEU A 236 -16.28 -14.72 -5.96
C LEU A 236 -15.33 -15.71 -6.66
N LEU A 237 -14.04 -15.74 -6.32
CA LEU A 237 -13.08 -16.69 -6.89
C LEU A 237 -13.32 -18.13 -6.43
N TYR A 238 -14.03 -18.35 -5.31
CA TYR A 238 -14.48 -19.69 -4.92
C TYR A 238 -15.63 -20.20 -5.81
N LEU A 239 -16.40 -19.28 -6.40
CA LEU A 239 -17.50 -19.62 -7.30
C LEU A 239 -17.01 -19.71 -8.75
N GLN A 240 -16.10 -18.80 -9.15
CA GLN A 240 -15.65 -18.67 -10.53
C GLN A 240 -14.14 -18.38 -10.60
N PRO A 241 -13.29 -19.42 -10.55
CA PRO A 241 -11.83 -19.25 -10.47
C PRO A 241 -11.22 -18.66 -11.75
N ASP A 242 -11.87 -18.83 -12.91
CA ASP A 242 -11.41 -18.32 -14.21
C ASP A 242 -11.33 -16.79 -14.25
N TRP A 243 -12.03 -16.11 -13.34
CA TRP A 243 -12.05 -14.66 -13.24
C TRP A 243 -10.85 -14.09 -12.45
N ALA A 244 -9.92 -14.93 -11.97
CA ALA A 244 -8.75 -14.49 -11.19
C ALA A 244 -7.97 -13.34 -11.86
N ARG A 245 -7.78 -13.40 -13.19
CA ARG A 245 -7.08 -12.37 -13.96
C ARG A 245 -7.77 -11.00 -13.95
N ALA A 246 -9.08 -10.97 -13.75
CA ALA A 246 -9.85 -9.73 -13.67
C ALA A 246 -10.07 -9.29 -12.22
N LEU A 247 -10.41 -10.22 -11.33
CA LEU A 247 -10.78 -9.93 -9.95
C LEU A 247 -9.58 -9.50 -9.10
N TRP A 248 -8.39 -10.11 -9.23
CA TRP A 248 -7.24 -9.71 -8.44
C TRP A 248 -6.74 -8.28 -8.73
N PRO A 249 -6.68 -7.82 -10.00
CA PRO A 249 -6.45 -6.41 -10.28
C PRO A 249 -7.51 -5.48 -9.68
N LEU A 250 -8.79 -5.87 -9.72
CA LEU A 250 -9.87 -5.09 -9.11
C LEU A 250 -9.72 -5.02 -7.57
N VAL A 251 -9.30 -6.11 -6.93
CA VAL A 251 -8.95 -6.13 -5.50
C VAL A 251 -7.82 -5.14 -5.20
N ALA A 252 -6.74 -5.15 -6.00
CA ALA A 252 -5.62 -4.23 -5.82
C ALA A 252 -6.04 -2.76 -6.03
N LEU A 253 -6.84 -2.48 -7.06
CA LEU A 253 -7.39 -1.14 -7.31
C LEU A 253 -8.32 -0.69 -6.18
N SER A 254 -9.17 -1.57 -5.67
CA SER A 254 -10.04 -1.30 -4.52
C SER A 254 -9.23 -0.91 -3.28
N VAL A 255 -8.17 -1.68 -2.98
CA VAL A 255 -7.28 -1.38 -1.85
C VAL A 255 -6.57 -0.04 -2.06
N LEU A 256 -6.01 0.22 -3.25
CA LEU A 256 -5.36 1.50 -3.55
C LEU A 256 -6.34 2.69 -3.41
N ALA A 257 -7.56 2.57 -3.93
CA ALA A 257 -8.60 3.56 -3.77
C ALA A 257 -8.97 3.77 -2.29
N GLY A 258 -9.11 2.70 -1.52
CA GLY A 258 -9.35 2.78 -0.08
C GLY A 258 -8.20 3.45 0.69
N THR A 259 -6.94 3.17 0.32
CA THR A 259 -5.78 3.86 0.91
C THR A 259 -5.74 5.34 0.56
N LEU A 260 -6.17 5.72 -0.64
CA LEU A 260 -6.27 7.12 -1.05
C LEU A 260 -7.35 7.85 -0.23
N VAL A 261 -8.55 7.27 -0.11
CA VAL A 261 -9.64 7.83 0.70
C VAL A 261 -9.20 8.01 2.15
N GLU A 262 -8.54 7.02 2.74
CA GLU A 262 -8.03 7.13 4.12
C GLU A 262 -6.98 8.25 4.27
N ARG A 263 -6.16 8.49 3.24
CA ARG A 263 -5.17 9.57 3.25
C ARG A 263 -5.78 10.95 3.10
N LEU A 264 -6.91 11.06 2.41
CA LEU A 264 -7.65 12.32 2.27
C LEU A 264 -8.39 12.67 3.58
N GLU A 265 -8.94 11.67 4.28
CA GLU A 265 -9.68 11.84 5.54
C GLU A 265 -8.80 12.07 6.78
N SER A 266 -7.50 11.74 6.71
CA SER A 266 -6.57 11.80 7.85
C SER A 266 -5.70 13.07 7.89
N ARG A 267 -5.87 13.97 6.93
CA ARG A 267 -5.23 15.29 6.85
C ARG A 267 -6.11 16.37 7.47
#